data_AF-A0A8U0U6T9-F1
#
_entry.id   AF-A0A8U0U6T9-F1
#
_cell.length_a   1.000
_cell.length_b   1.000
_cell.length_c   1.000
_cell.angle_alpha   90.00
_cell.angle_beta   90.00
_cell.angle_gamma   90.00
#
_symmetry.space_group_name_H-M   'P 1'
#
loop_
_entity.id
_entity.type
_entity.pdbx_description
1 polymer ?
#
loop_
_entity_poly.entity_id
_entity_poly.type
_entity_poly.pdbx_seq_one_letter_code
_entity_poly.pdbx_strand_id
1 'polypeptide(L)'
;MSQAHWTKFEKETEEEVKNLVKQISGIQDEEEQNFQLALKFTWSNFRFHRFLDANSHKVQRSVNGIYEKLMVHSDLSKAESWVRLTEEFLNSPLPNTDGTKTDVHHSLLDLLLHLSDSPLNSNYSETPRLKETKKEDDFDWCGYLQEGELDTGPYPDTP
;
A
#
# COMPACT_ATOMS: atom_id res chain seq x y z
N MET A 1 35.14 -24.77 1.00
CA MET A 1 34.04 -24.26 0.17
C MET A 1 33.08 -23.55 1.10
N SER A 2 33.05 -22.21 1.07
CA SER A 2 32.25 -21.40 1.99
C SER A 2 30.77 -21.50 1.58
N GLN A 3 29.92 -22.08 2.43
CA GLN A 3 28.48 -22.02 2.26
C GLN A 3 28.05 -20.55 2.46
N ALA A 4 27.62 -19.90 1.39
CA ALA A 4 27.00 -18.59 1.48
C ALA A 4 25.75 -18.70 2.35
N HIS A 5 25.78 -18.09 3.53
CA HIS A 5 24.63 -18.03 4.42
C HIS A 5 23.67 -16.97 3.88
N TRP A 6 22.82 -17.36 2.94
CA TRP A 6 21.75 -16.51 2.41
C TRP A 6 20.83 -16.06 3.55
N THR A 7 20.57 -14.77 3.61
CA THR A 7 19.59 -14.21 4.53
C THR A 7 18.18 -14.69 4.15
N LYS A 8 17.26 -14.72 5.12
CA LYS A 8 15.84 -15.03 4.86
C LYS A 8 15.27 -14.12 3.75
N PHE A 9 15.63 -12.84 3.78
CA PHE A 9 15.24 -11.84 2.80
C PHE A 9 15.70 -12.16 1.38
N GLU A 10 16.94 -12.59 1.19
CA GLU A 10 17.44 -12.94 -0.16
C GLU A 10 16.71 -14.16 -0.74
N LYS A 11 16.38 -15.16 0.09
CA LYS A 11 15.60 -16.32 -0.35
C LYS A 11 14.18 -15.94 -0.74
N GLU A 12 13.53 -15.09 0.06
CA GLU A 12 12.19 -14.58 -0.24
C GLU A 12 12.21 -13.74 -1.53
N THR A 13 13.22 -12.89 -1.69
CA THR A 13 13.39 -12.09 -2.91
C THR A 13 13.58 -12.99 -4.13
N GLU A 14 14.40 -14.04 -4.03
CA GLU A 14 14.61 -14.97 -5.14
C GLU A 14 13.31 -15.66 -5.57
N GLU A 15 12.51 -16.11 -4.61
CA GLU A 15 11.21 -16.74 -4.88
C GLU A 15 10.23 -15.74 -5.51
N GLU A 16 10.15 -14.51 -5.00
CA GLU A 16 9.27 -13.48 -5.58
C GLU A 16 9.68 -13.08 -6.99
N VAL A 17 10.97 -13.03 -7.30
CA VAL A 17 11.45 -12.76 -8.66
C VAL A 17 11.09 -13.89 -9.61
N LYS A 18 11.16 -15.14 -9.18
CA LYS A 18 10.68 -16.28 -9.98
C LYS A 18 9.18 -16.18 -10.21
N ASN A 19 8.41 -15.87 -9.18
CA ASN A 19 6.96 -15.68 -9.29
C ASN A 19 6.62 -14.55 -10.28
N LEU A 20 7.33 -13.42 -10.22
CA LEU A 20 7.18 -12.33 -11.17
C LEU A 20 7.41 -12.80 -12.63
N VAL A 21 8.48 -13.55 -12.87
CA VAL A 21 8.77 -14.10 -14.21
C VAL A 21 7.66 -15.05 -14.67
N LYS A 22 7.19 -15.96 -13.81
CA LYS A 22 6.08 -16.88 -14.12
C LYS A 22 4.81 -16.13 -14.49
N GLN A 23 4.45 -15.10 -13.71
CA GLN A 23 3.22 -14.33 -13.92
C GLN A 23 3.27 -13.46 -15.19
N ILE A 24 4.41 -12.82 -15.48
CA ILE A 24 4.53 -11.91 -16.64
C ILE A 24 4.75 -12.69 -17.95
N SER A 25 5.58 -13.73 -17.94
CA SER A 25 5.93 -14.47 -19.17
C SER A 25 4.96 -15.61 -19.50
N GLY A 26 4.20 -16.09 -18.51
CA GLY A 26 3.35 -17.28 -18.63
C GLY A 26 4.11 -18.62 -18.60
N ILE A 27 5.45 -18.60 -18.50
CA ILE A 27 6.30 -19.79 -18.47
C ILE A 27 6.35 -20.33 -17.04
N GLN A 28 5.86 -21.55 -16.82
CA GLN A 28 5.80 -22.16 -15.48
C GLN A 28 6.99 -23.07 -15.16
N ASP A 29 7.59 -23.67 -16.19
CA ASP A 29 8.69 -24.61 -16.03
C ASP A 29 10.00 -23.86 -15.82
N GLU A 30 10.60 -24.01 -14.64
CA GLU A 30 11.87 -23.37 -14.31
C GLU A 30 13.05 -23.99 -15.07
N GLU A 31 12.94 -25.23 -15.53
CA GLU A 31 14.01 -25.89 -16.28
C GLU A 31 14.04 -25.44 -17.75
N GLU A 32 13.00 -24.74 -18.22
CA GLU A 32 12.93 -24.22 -19.58
C GLU A 32 13.99 -23.14 -19.83
N GLN A 33 14.67 -23.23 -20.98
CA GLN A 33 15.69 -22.26 -21.38
C GLN A 33 15.17 -20.82 -21.38
N ASN A 34 13.92 -20.60 -21.83
CA ASN A 34 13.31 -19.28 -21.87
C ASN A 34 13.06 -18.70 -20.48
N PHE A 35 12.66 -19.55 -19.52
CA PHE A 35 12.52 -19.16 -18.12
C PHE A 35 13.86 -18.68 -17.55
N GLN A 36 14.91 -19.48 -17.75
CA GLN A 36 16.25 -19.15 -17.27
C GLN A 36 16.81 -17.87 -17.91
N LEU A 37 16.54 -17.64 -19.19
CA LEU A 37 16.90 -16.41 -19.88
C LEU A 37 16.16 -15.19 -19.31
N ALA A 38 14.85 -15.29 -19.11
CA ALA A 38 14.04 -14.23 -18.52
C ALA A 38 14.49 -13.92 -17.09
N LEU A 39 14.71 -14.95 -16.27
CA LEU A 39 15.21 -14.81 -14.90
C LEU A 39 16.57 -14.10 -14.87
N LYS A 40 17.50 -14.51 -15.74
CA LYS A 40 18.83 -13.88 -15.86
C LYS A 40 18.72 -12.42 -16.29
N PHE A 41 17.83 -12.11 -17.24
CA PHE A 41 17.57 -10.75 -17.68
C PHE A 41 17.03 -9.89 -16.53
N THR A 42 16.05 -10.37 -15.78
CA THR A 42 15.46 -9.66 -14.64
C THR A 42 16.50 -9.34 -13.57
N TRP A 43 17.31 -10.32 -13.15
CA TRP A 43 18.39 -10.10 -12.18
C TRP A 43 19.46 -9.12 -12.68
N SER A 44 19.80 -9.20 -13.96
CA SER A 44 20.75 -8.26 -14.57
C SER A 44 20.20 -6.83 -14.53
N ASN A 45 18.89 -6.63 -14.79
CA ASN A 45 18.27 -5.31 -14.67
C ASN A 45 18.27 -4.80 -13.22
N PHE A 46 17.87 -5.63 -12.25
CA PHE A 46 17.86 -5.21 -10.85
C PHE A 46 19.26 -4.85 -10.33
N ARG A 47 20.30 -5.55 -10.78
CA ARG A 47 21.67 -5.27 -10.31
C ARG A 47 22.33 -4.07 -10.97
N PHE A 48 21.97 -3.77 -12.22
CA PHE A 48 22.68 -2.80 -13.06
C PHE A 48 21.82 -1.64 -13.54
N HIS A 49 20.63 -1.43 -12.96
CA HIS A 49 19.83 -0.24 -13.27
C HIS A 49 20.58 1.04 -12.87
N ARG A 50 20.32 2.12 -13.62
CA ARG A 50 20.97 3.43 -13.41
C ARG A 50 19.96 4.54 -13.09
N PHE A 51 18.74 4.14 -12.76
CA PHE A 51 17.68 5.06 -12.37
C PHE A 51 17.97 5.63 -10.97
N LEU A 52 17.56 6.88 -10.76
CA LEU A 52 17.54 7.51 -9.45
C LEU A 52 16.41 6.92 -8.62
N ASP A 53 16.54 6.99 -7.30
CA ASP A 53 15.47 6.61 -6.38
C ASP A 53 14.20 7.45 -6.60
N ALA A 54 13.06 6.87 -6.22
CA ALA A 54 11.75 7.49 -6.37
C ALA A 54 11.71 8.85 -5.65
N ASN A 55 11.29 9.88 -6.37
CA ASN A 55 11.19 11.23 -5.82
C ASN A 55 9.74 11.51 -5.41
N SER A 56 9.50 11.61 -4.10
CA SER A 56 8.17 11.86 -3.52
C SER A 56 7.47 13.07 -4.12
N HIS A 57 8.17 14.18 -4.35
CA HIS A 57 7.60 15.38 -4.98
C HIS A 57 7.22 15.16 -6.45
N LYS A 58 8.01 14.39 -7.20
CA LYS A 58 7.71 14.06 -8.60
C LYS A 58 6.49 13.13 -8.69
N VAL A 59 6.41 12.15 -7.80
CA VAL A 59 5.26 11.25 -7.69
C VAL A 59 4.01 12.06 -7.34
N GLN A 60 4.08 12.93 -6.33
CA GLN A 60 2.94 13.77 -5.94
C GLN A 60 2.48 14.69 -7.08
N ARG A 61 3.42 15.28 -7.82
CA ARG A 61 3.08 16.10 -9.00
C ARG A 61 2.34 15.28 -10.06
N SER A 62 2.76 14.03 -10.28
CA SER A 62 2.13 13.13 -11.25
C SER A 62 0.72 12.72 -10.80
N VAL A 63 0.56 12.41 -9.50
CA VAL A 63 -0.75 12.12 -8.89
C VAL A 63 -1.71 13.31 -9.04
N ASN A 64 -1.25 14.52 -8.75
CA ASN A 64 -2.05 15.74 -8.91
C ASN A 64 -2.39 16.01 -10.38
N GLY A 65 -1.45 15.78 -11.30
CA GLY A 65 -1.68 15.93 -12.74
C GLY A 65 -2.76 14.99 -13.28
N ILE A 66 -2.85 13.77 -12.75
CA ILE A 66 -3.93 12.82 -13.09
C ILE A 66 -5.28 13.36 -12.59
N TYR A 67 -5.34 13.83 -11.35
CA TYR A 67 -6.56 14.45 -10.81
C TYR A 67 -7.02 15.62 -11.68
N GLU A 68 -6.13 16.57 -11.99
CA GLU A 68 -6.44 17.71 -12.86
C GLU A 68 -6.94 17.25 -14.24
N LYS A 69 -6.29 16.23 -14.83
CA LYS A 69 -6.71 15.67 -16.11
C LYS A 69 -8.12 15.08 -16.04
N LEU A 70 -8.48 14.35 -14.99
CA LEU A 70 -9.83 13.80 -14.80
C LEU A 70 -10.87 14.91 -14.64
N MET A 71 -10.54 15.95 -13.86
CA MET A 71 -11.40 17.13 -13.69
C MET A 71 -11.67 17.85 -15.01
N VAL A 72 -10.65 18.07 -15.84
CA VAL A 72 -10.80 18.68 -17.17
C VAL A 72 -11.72 17.86 -18.08
N HIS A 73 -11.71 16.53 -17.95
CA HIS A 73 -12.58 15.63 -18.71
C HIS A 73 -13.94 15.38 -18.04
N SER A 74 -14.27 16.12 -16.98
CA SER A 74 -15.53 16.01 -16.23
C SER A 74 -15.81 14.62 -15.62
N ASP A 75 -14.77 13.81 -15.40
CA ASP A 75 -14.89 12.51 -14.73
C ASP A 75 -14.75 12.68 -13.20
N LEU A 76 -15.75 13.33 -12.61
CA LEU A 76 -15.69 13.79 -11.21
C LEU A 76 -15.65 12.65 -10.20
N SER A 77 -16.45 11.59 -10.41
CA SER A 77 -16.45 10.45 -9.48
C SER A 77 -15.10 9.76 -9.44
N LYS A 78 -14.44 9.62 -10.59
CA LYS A 78 -13.12 9.01 -10.66
C LYS A 78 -12.04 9.91 -10.08
N ALA A 79 -12.15 11.23 -10.30
CA ALA A 79 -11.24 12.21 -9.71
C ALA A 79 -11.30 12.18 -8.17
N GLU A 80 -12.50 12.13 -7.60
CA GLU A 80 -12.72 12.02 -6.15
C GLU A 80 -12.17 10.71 -5.59
N SER A 81 -12.49 9.57 -6.21
CA SER A 81 -11.95 8.27 -5.81
C SER A 81 -10.42 8.23 -5.93
N TRP A 82 -9.84 8.83 -6.97
CA TRP A 82 -8.39 8.89 -7.17
C TRP A 82 -7.67 9.58 -6.01
N VAL A 83 -8.13 10.78 -5.64
CA VAL A 83 -7.55 11.52 -4.50
C VAL A 83 -7.72 10.74 -3.22
N ARG A 84 -8.93 10.22 -2.96
CA ARG A 84 -9.22 9.46 -1.74
C ARG A 84 -8.34 8.22 -1.61
N LEU A 85 -8.23 7.42 -2.65
CA LEU A 85 -7.46 6.16 -2.63
C LEU A 85 -5.97 6.42 -2.49
N THR A 86 -5.45 7.44 -3.17
CA THR A 86 -4.02 7.79 -3.08
C THR A 86 -3.67 8.35 -1.70
N GLU A 87 -4.52 9.21 -1.13
CA GLU A 87 -4.35 9.69 0.24
C GLU A 87 -4.48 8.57 1.28
N GLU A 88 -5.48 7.70 1.15
CA GLU A 88 -5.69 6.57 2.05
C GLU A 88 -4.48 5.62 2.02
N PHE A 89 -4.00 5.27 0.82
CA PHE A 89 -2.80 4.44 0.66
C PHE A 89 -1.58 5.07 1.32
N LEU A 90 -1.33 6.36 1.08
CA LEU A 90 -0.20 7.09 1.67
C LEU A 90 -0.25 7.15 3.20
N ASN A 91 -1.44 7.04 3.81
CA ASN A 91 -1.63 7.05 5.26
C ASN A 91 -1.83 5.64 5.85
N SER A 92 -1.83 4.58 5.04
CA SER A 92 -1.97 3.21 5.50
C SER A 92 -0.62 2.61 5.90
N PRO A 93 -0.53 1.76 6.95
CA PRO A 93 0.71 1.08 7.29
C PRO A 93 1.04 -0.01 6.27
N LEU A 94 2.31 -0.13 5.88
CA LEU A 94 2.81 -1.21 5.01
C LEU A 94 3.46 -2.33 5.85
N PRO A 95 3.34 -3.60 5.44
CA PRO A 95 3.74 -4.77 6.26
C PRO A 95 5.23 -4.88 6.60
N ASN A 96 6.10 -4.01 6.05
CA ASN A 96 7.54 -3.99 6.32
C ASN A 96 8.07 -2.54 6.44
N THR A 97 7.25 -1.59 6.84
CA THR A 97 7.69 -0.18 6.93
C THR A 97 7.08 0.52 8.11
N ASP A 98 7.93 1.19 8.90
CA ASP A 98 7.50 2.00 10.02
C ASP A 98 7.03 3.38 9.52
N GLY A 99 5.78 3.73 9.86
CA GLY A 99 5.19 5.03 9.57
C GLY A 99 4.42 5.10 8.24
N THR A 100 3.98 6.32 7.93
CA THR A 100 3.17 6.65 6.75
C THR A 100 3.94 7.58 5.81
N LYS A 101 3.58 7.62 4.52
CA LYS A 101 4.22 8.48 3.49
C LYS A 101 5.73 8.26 3.36
N THR A 102 6.17 7.02 3.50
CA THR A 102 7.58 6.65 3.37
C THR A 102 7.99 6.49 1.91
N ASP A 103 9.31 6.38 1.66
CA ASP A 103 9.86 6.19 0.32
C ASP A 103 9.31 4.93 -0.37
N VAL A 104 8.95 3.90 0.40
CA VAL A 104 8.32 2.67 -0.12
C VAL A 104 6.94 2.96 -0.72
N HIS A 105 6.14 3.82 -0.06
CA HIS A 105 4.83 4.22 -0.59
C HIS A 105 4.99 4.97 -1.91
N HIS A 106 5.91 5.92 -1.95
CA HIS A 106 6.17 6.70 -3.16
C HIS A 106 6.75 5.84 -4.28
N SER A 107 7.60 4.86 -3.98
CA SER A 107 8.14 3.92 -4.95
C SER A 107 7.07 3.00 -5.54
N LEU A 108 6.12 2.51 -4.73
CA LEU A 108 4.98 1.74 -5.23
C LEU A 108 4.10 2.58 -6.15
N LEU A 109 3.77 3.82 -5.76
CA LEU A 109 2.99 4.71 -6.62
C LEU A 109 3.74 5.02 -7.92
N ASP A 110 5.04 5.27 -7.87
CA ASP A 110 5.86 5.51 -9.06
C ASP A 110 5.84 4.30 -10.00
N LEU A 111 5.99 3.08 -9.47
CA LEU A 111 5.89 1.85 -10.25
C LEU A 111 4.52 1.74 -10.94
N LEU A 112 3.42 1.95 -10.21
CA LEU A 112 2.07 1.89 -10.76
C LEU A 112 1.86 2.97 -11.84
N LEU A 113 2.41 4.17 -11.65
CA LEU A 113 2.36 5.25 -12.64
C LEU A 113 3.12 4.89 -13.92
N HIS A 114 4.28 4.23 -13.82
CA HIS A 114 5.05 3.78 -14.98
C HIS A 114 4.41 2.61 -15.74
N LEU A 115 3.64 1.76 -15.04
CA LEU A 115 2.88 0.69 -15.65
C LEU A 115 1.52 1.17 -16.19
N SER A 116 1.04 2.32 -15.73
CA SER A 116 -0.22 2.89 -16.20
C SER A 116 -0.07 3.51 -17.59
N ASP A 117 -1.07 3.28 -18.43
CA ASP A 117 -1.21 3.97 -19.71
C ASP A 117 -2.01 5.28 -19.50
N SER A 118 -3.12 5.51 -20.21
CA SER A 118 -3.93 6.71 -20.00
C SER A 118 -4.96 6.53 -18.88
N PRO A 119 -5.05 7.47 -17.92
CA PRO A 119 -6.09 7.43 -16.88
C PRO A 119 -7.51 7.61 -17.44
N LEU A 120 -7.68 7.93 -18.72
CA LEU A 120 -9.00 8.05 -19.38
C LEU A 120 -9.45 6.73 -20.04
N ASN A 121 -8.56 5.76 -20.21
CA ASN A 121 -8.86 4.51 -20.92
C ASN A 121 -9.51 3.44 -20.01
N SER A 122 -9.65 3.72 -18.71
CA SER A 122 -10.25 2.80 -17.74
C SER A 122 -11.59 3.33 -17.24
N ASN A 123 -12.61 2.46 -17.18
CA ASN A 123 -13.83 2.74 -16.43
C ASN A 123 -13.63 2.25 -15.00
N TYR A 124 -13.66 3.17 -14.03
CA TYR A 124 -13.55 2.83 -12.61
C TYR A 124 -14.79 3.32 -11.87
N SER A 125 -15.46 2.39 -11.21
CA SER A 125 -16.52 2.67 -10.25
C SER A 125 -16.12 2.06 -8.92
N GLU A 126 -16.02 2.87 -7.87
CA GLU A 126 -15.59 2.37 -6.57
C GLU A 126 -16.63 1.43 -5.98
N THR A 127 -16.25 0.17 -5.79
CA THR A 127 -17.06 -0.76 -5.02
C THR A 127 -17.00 -0.37 -3.55
N PRO A 128 -18.13 -0.29 -2.83
CA PRO A 128 -18.14 0.03 -1.41
C PRO A 128 -17.28 -1.00 -0.67
N ARG A 129 -16.12 -0.57 -0.17
CA ARG A 129 -15.30 -1.41 0.71
C ARG A 129 -16.07 -1.55 2.02
N LEU A 130 -16.29 -2.79 2.45
CA LEU A 130 -16.75 -3.05 3.82
C LEU A 130 -15.67 -2.46 4.72
N LYS A 131 -15.94 -1.29 5.33
CA LYS A 131 -15.05 -0.78 6.36
C LYS A 131 -15.00 -1.85 7.42
N GLU A 132 -13.81 -2.34 7.76
CA GLU A 132 -13.64 -3.12 8.98
C GLU A 132 -14.18 -2.23 10.10
N THR A 133 -15.35 -2.57 10.61
CA THR A 133 -15.95 -1.91 11.76
C THR A 133 -14.89 -1.97 12.84
N LYS A 134 -14.40 -0.81 13.30
CA LYS A 134 -13.61 -0.74 14.54
C LYS A 134 -14.35 -1.63 15.54
N LYS A 135 -13.67 -2.62 16.11
CA LYS A 135 -14.25 -3.48 17.13
C LYS A 135 -14.95 -2.56 18.12
N GLU A 136 -16.25 -2.77 18.32
CA GLU A 136 -16.99 -2.02 19.32
C GLU A 136 -16.23 -2.16 20.63
N ASP A 137 -15.96 -1.02 21.27
CA ASP A 137 -15.19 -0.95 22.49
C ASP A 137 -16.03 -1.62 23.59
N ASP A 138 -15.69 -2.86 23.95
CA ASP A 138 -16.36 -3.64 25.01
C ASP A 138 -15.99 -3.12 26.42
N PHE A 139 -15.50 -1.88 26.50
CA PHE A 139 -15.10 -1.25 27.74
C PHE A 139 -16.31 -0.59 28.41
N ASP A 140 -16.63 -1.06 29.62
CA ASP A 140 -17.70 -0.50 30.44
C ASP A 140 -17.30 0.87 31.01
N TRP A 141 -17.51 1.90 30.20
CA TRP A 141 -17.33 3.29 30.59
C TRP A 141 -18.18 3.69 31.80
N CYS A 142 -19.37 3.09 31.95
CA CYS A 142 -20.31 3.42 33.02
C CYS A 142 -19.75 2.98 34.37
N GLY A 143 -19.20 1.76 34.44
CA GLY A 143 -18.51 1.27 35.63
C GLY A 143 -17.20 2.03 35.93
N TYR A 144 -16.43 2.37 34.89
CA TYR A 144 -15.16 3.09 35.05
C TYR A 144 -15.34 4.53 35.55
N LEU A 145 -16.37 5.24 35.08
CA LEU A 145 -16.66 6.61 35.50
C LEU A 145 -17.39 6.67 36.85
N GLN A 146 -17.72 5.51 37.45
CA GLN A 146 -18.55 5.40 38.65
C GLN A 146 -19.84 6.25 38.57
N GLU A 147 -20.36 6.50 37.35
CA GLU A 147 -21.61 7.21 37.15
C GLU A 147 -22.77 6.29 37.58
N GLY A 148 -23.10 6.34 38.87
CA GLY A 148 -24.06 5.45 39.51
C GLY A 148 -23.77 5.22 40.99
N GLU A 149 -22.55 5.47 41.46
CA GLU A 149 -22.30 5.69 42.88
C GLU A 149 -22.81 7.10 43.22
N LEU A 150 -24.04 7.17 43.71
CA LEU A 150 -24.48 8.34 44.47
C LEU A 150 -23.46 8.51 45.59
N ASP A 151 -22.61 9.54 45.45
CA ASP A 151 -21.77 10.05 46.53
C ASP A 151 -22.71 10.46 47.66
N THR A 152 -23.04 9.50 48.53
CA THR A 152 -23.55 9.79 49.86
C THR A 152 -22.35 10.35 50.62
N GLY A 153 -22.04 11.62 50.33
CA GLY A 153 -21.08 12.40 51.07
C GLY A 153 -21.42 12.37 52.58
N PRO A 154 -20.48 12.75 53.45
CA PRO A 154 -20.47 12.38 54.87
C PRO A 154 -21.57 13.00 55.74
N TYR A 155 -22.58 13.65 55.17
CA TYR A 155 -23.71 14.22 55.89
C TYR A 155 -25.03 13.58 55.45
N PRO A 156 -25.38 12.39 55.99
CA PRO A 156 -26.76 11.97 56.05
C PRO A 156 -27.43 12.74 57.19
N ASP A 157 -28.52 13.44 56.87
CA ASP A 157 -29.44 14.09 57.80
C ASP A 157 -28.93 15.35 58.52
N THR A 158 -29.37 16.51 58.01
CA THR A 158 -29.70 17.65 58.87
C THR A 158 -31.16 18.07 58.63
N PRO A 159 -31.93 18.36 59.70
CA PRO A 159 -33.38 18.57 59.68
C PRO A 159 -33.82 19.89 59.02
#